data_AF-A0A529KVB7-F1
#
_entry.id   AF-A0A529KVB7-F1
#
_cell.length_a   1.000
_cell.length_b   1.000
_cell.length_c   1.000
_cell.angle_alpha   90.00
_cell.angle_beta   90.00
_cell.angle_gamma   90.00
#
_symmetry.space_group_name_H-M   'P 1'
#
loop_
_entity.id
_entity.type
_entity.pdbx_description
1 polymer ?
#
loop_
_entity_poly.entity_id
_entity_poly.type
_entity_poly.pdbx_seq_one_letter_code
_entity_poly.pdbx_strand_id
1 'polypeptide(L)'
;TDACVEATHRNIVHHGLVGRVSVLKGDLFEALSALLHQGTIDLIVCNPPYISEKRLEGDRSHLVALEPREAFAAGPYGIAIHMRVVKDALRYLRPGGALLFEVGLGQD
;
A
#
# COMPACT_ATOMS: atom_id res chain seq x y z
N THR A 1 -6.90 6.88 -4.66
CA THR A 1 -7.78 7.89 -5.29
C THR A 1 -9.24 7.60 -4.92
N ASP A 2 -10.19 8.49 -5.23
CA ASP A 2 -11.63 8.21 -4.95
C ASP A 2 -12.13 6.98 -5.69
N ALA A 3 -11.70 6.79 -6.94
CA ALA A 3 -12.03 5.60 -7.73
C ALA A 3 -11.59 4.28 -7.04
N CYS A 4 -10.40 4.25 -6.40
CA CYS A 4 -9.95 3.07 -5.65
C CYS A 4 -10.84 2.79 -4.43
N VAL A 5 -11.24 3.84 -3.71
CA VAL A 5 -12.11 3.74 -2.52
C VAL A 5 -13.49 3.22 -2.91
N GLU A 6 -14.09 3.77 -3.97
CA GLU A 6 -15.37 3.33 -4.50
C GLU A 6 -15.32 1.87 -4.97
N ALA A 7 -14.28 1.49 -5.73
CA ALA A 7 -14.09 0.11 -6.17
C ALA A 7 -13.98 -0.85 -4.98
N THR A 8 -13.25 -0.45 -3.94
CA THR A 8 -13.09 -1.23 -2.70
C THR A 8 -14.43 -1.40 -1.98
N HIS A 9 -15.23 -0.33 -1.86
CA HIS A 9 -16.57 -0.41 -1.28
C HIS A 9 -17.50 -1.34 -2.05
N ARG A 10 -17.48 -1.30 -3.39
CA ARG A 10 -18.25 -2.25 -4.21
C ARG A 10 -17.86 -3.69 -3.92
N ASN A 11 -16.56 -3.98 -3.81
CA ASN A 11 -16.07 -5.32 -3.47
C ASN A 11 -16.50 -5.76 -2.08
N ILE A 12 -16.45 -4.87 -1.08
CA ILE A 12 -16.91 -5.15 0.29
C ILE A 12 -18.39 -5.56 0.30
N VAL A 13 -19.23 -4.82 -0.42
CA VAL A 13 -20.66 -5.14 -0.54
C VAL A 13 -20.87 -6.47 -1.27
N HIS A 14 -20.22 -6.65 -2.42
CA HIS A 14 -20.33 -7.86 -3.24
C HIS A 14 -19.96 -9.14 -2.46
N HIS A 15 -18.95 -9.06 -1.60
CA HIS A 15 -18.48 -10.20 -0.78
C HIS A 15 -19.13 -10.29 0.62
N GLY A 16 -20.12 -9.46 0.94
CA GLY A 16 -20.81 -9.52 2.25
C GLY A 16 -19.88 -9.20 3.44
N LEU A 17 -18.93 -8.27 3.26
CA LEU A 17 -17.94 -7.88 4.27
C LEU A 17 -18.29 -6.57 4.98
N VAL A 18 -19.49 -6.02 4.77
CA VAL A 18 -19.96 -4.79 5.40
C VAL A 18 -19.87 -4.91 6.93
N GLY A 19 -19.32 -3.89 7.59
CA GLY A 19 -19.08 -3.88 9.04
C GLY A 19 -17.84 -4.64 9.50
N ARG A 20 -17.19 -5.43 8.64
CA ARG A 20 -15.90 -6.11 8.92
C ARG A 20 -14.70 -5.42 8.29
N VAL A 21 -14.92 -4.58 7.28
CA VAL A 21 -13.86 -3.85 6.57
C VAL A 21 -14.17 -2.36 6.61
N SER A 22 -13.21 -1.58 7.10
CA SER A 22 -13.21 -0.11 7.04
C SER A 22 -12.26 0.34 5.94
N VAL A 23 -12.71 1.29 5.10
CA VAL A 23 -11.90 1.85 4.02
C VAL A 23 -11.57 3.29 4.37
N LEU A 24 -10.29 3.64 4.26
CA LEU A 24 -9.78 4.97 4.53
C LEU A 24 -8.97 5.45 3.33
N LYS A 25 -9.06 6.75 3.02
CA LYS A 25 -8.27 7.40 1.98
C LYS A 25 -7.19 8.24 2.62
N GLY A 26 -5.94 8.01 2.27
CA GLY A 26 -4.80 8.80 2.73
C GLY A 26 -3.48 8.27 2.16
N ASP A 27 -2.38 8.96 2.47
CA ASP A 27 -1.04 8.48 2.12
C ASP A 27 -0.52 7.55 3.23
N LEU A 28 -0.33 6.27 2.90
CA LEU A 28 0.11 5.22 3.82
C LEU A 28 -0.68 5.24 5.15
N PHE A 29 0.00 5.57 6.25
CA PHE A 29 -0.55 5.53 7.61
C PHE A 29 -1.25 6.82 8.04
N GLU A 30 -1.26 7.86 7.21
CA GLU A 30 -1.82 9.18 7.55
C GLU A 30 -3.26 9.07 8.07
N ALA A 31 -4.12 8.34 7.36
CA ALA A 31 -5.53 8.19 7.73
C ALA A 31 -5.74 7.37 9.01
N LEU A 32 -4.76 6.55 9.42
CA LEU A 32 -4.84 5.73 10.63
C LEU A 32 -4.49 6.53 11.90
N SER A 33 -3.66 7.56 11.77
CA SER A 33 -3.17 8.38 12.88
C SER A 33 -4.29 9.02 13.71
N ALA A 34 -5.43 9.34 13.08
CA ALA A 34 -6.58 9.95 13.74
C ALA A 34 -7.55 8.93 14.39
N LEU A 35 -7.40 7.64 14.08
CA LEU A 35 -8.41 6.62 14.38
C LEU A 35 -7.90 5.52 15.32
N LEU A 36 -6.61 5.19 15.26
CA LEU A 36 -6.04 4.08 16.01
C LEU A 36 -5.00 4.54 17.02
N HIS A 37 -5.03 3.91 18.20
CA HIS A 37 -3.94 4.01 19.16
C HIS A 37 -2.70 3.29 18.62
N GLN A 38 -1.51 3.81 18.97
CA GLN A 38 -0.24 3.18 18.62
C GLN A 38 -0.12 1.80 19.26
N GLY A 39 0.57 0.87 18.57
CA GLY A 39 0.82 -0.47 19.08
C GLY A 39 -0.41 -1.38 19.22
N THR A 40 -1.46 -1.17 18.43
CA THR A 40 -2.71 -1.95 18.51
C THR A 40 -2.92 -2.93 17.35
N ILE A 41 -2.13 -2.84 16.27
CA ILE A 41 -2.32 -3.66 15.08
C ILE A 41 -1.54 -4.97 15.20
N ASP A 42 -2.21 -6.10 14.99
CA ASP A 42 -1.61 -7.43 15.00
C ASP A 42 -0.76 -7.70 13.75
N LEU A 43 -1.27 -7.30 12.58
CA LEU A 43 -0.69 -7.57 11.28
C LEU A 43 -0.93 -6.40 10.32
N ILE A 44 0.13 -5.94 9.66
CA ILE A 44 0.07 -5.00 8.54
C ILE A 44 0.51 -5.75 7.29
N VAL A 45 -0.33 -5.70 6.25
CA VAL A 45 -0.02 -6.25 4.92
C VAL A 45 -0.04 -5.15 3.88
N CYS A 46 0.88 -5.19 2.91
CA CYS A 46 0.93 -4.20 1.85
C CYS A 46 1.48 -4.81 0.55
N ASN A 47 0.84 -4.51 -0.58
CA ASN A 47 1.46 -4.65 -1.89
C ASN A 47 1.74 -3.23 -2.42
N PRO A 48 2.86 -2.60 -2.01
CA PRO A 48 3.19 -1.25 -2.43
C PRO A 48 3.71 -1.25 -3.87
N PRO A 49 3.63 -0.10 -4.57
CA PRO A 49 4.40 0.09 -5.80
C PRO A 49 5.89 -0.24 -5.57
N TYR A 50 6.52 -0.90 -6.54
CA TYR A 50 7.92 -1.36 -6.43
C TYR A 50 8.76 -1.14 -7.70
N ILE A 51 8.21 -0.52 -8.75
CA ILE A 51 8.94 -0.32 -10.01
C ILE A 51 9.70 1.00 -9.97
N SER A 52 10.99 0.94 -10.32
CA SER A 52 11.80 2.15 -10.42
C SER A 52 11.39 3.04 -11.59
N GLU A 53 11.61 4.35 -11.46
CA GLU A 53 11.30 5.33 -12.52
C GLU A 53 11.99 4.98 -13.85
N LYS A 54 13.27 4.61 -13.80
CA LYS A 54 14.03 4.18 -14.99
C LYS A 54 13.36 3.01 -15.74
N ARG A 55 12.78 2.06 -15.00
CA ARG A 55 12.09 0.92 -15.61
C ARG A 55 10.72 1.32 -16.15
N LEU A 56 9.99 2.15 -15.41
CA LEU A 56 8.71 2.71 -15.88
C LEU A 56 8.85 3.55 -17.14
N GLU A 57 9.98 4.22 -17.33
CA GLU A 57 10.28 4.97 -18.55
C GLU A 57 10.89 4.09 -19.65
N GLY A 58 11.41 2.92 -19.28
CA GLY A 58 12.02 1.94 -20.18
C GLY A 58 11.12 0.74 -20.46
N ASP A 59 11.53 -0.43 -19.94
CA ASP A 59 10.95 -1.75 -20.22
C ASP A 59 9.50 -1.92 -19.73
N ARG A 60 9.05 -1.05 -18.82
CA ARG A 60 7.70 -1.08 -18.20
C ARG A 60 6.82 0.11 -18.58
N SER A 61 7.19 0.87 -19.61
CA SER A 61 6.42 2.03 -20.10
C SER A 61 5.00 1.69 -20.58
N HIS A 62 4.76 0.47 -21.05
CA HIS A 62 3.42 0.01 -21.43
C HIS A 62 2.43 -0.04 -20.24
N LEU A 63 2.91 -0.21 -19.00
CA LEU A 63 2.06 -0.28 -17.82
C LEU A 63 1.36 1.06 -17.56
N VAL A 64 2.09 2.16 -17.71
CA VAL A 64 1.55 3.51 -17.45
C VAL A 64 0.64 4.02 -18.58
N ALA A 65 0.57 3.30 -19.70
CA ALA A 65 -0.41 3.57 -20.76
C ALA A 65 -1.79 2.96 -20.46
N LEU A 66 -1.86 1.98 -19.55
CA LEU A 66 -3.07 1.22 -19.23
C LEU A 66 -3.58 1.52 -17.82
N GLU A 67 -2.67 1.77 -16.88
CA GLU A 67 -2.98 1.94 -15.46
C GLU A 67 -2.28 3.19 -14.89
N PRO A 68 -2.79 3.75 -13.77
CA PRO A 68 -2.21 4.93 -13.15
C PRO A 68 -0.73 4.73 -12.77
N ARG A 69 0.12 5.73 -13.05
CA ARG A 69 1.56 5.66 -12.74
C ARG A 69 1.81 5.43 -11.25
N GLU A 70 0.97 5.99 -10.39
CA GLU A 70 1.03 5.87 -8.94
C GLU A 70 0.85 4.43 -8.44
N ALA A 71 0.27 3.54 -9.25
CA ALA A 71 0.17 2.12 -8.93
C ALA A 71 1.53 1.40 -9.03
N PHE A 72 2.51 1.99 -9.73
CA PHE A 72 3.79 1.32 -10.02
C PHE A 72 5.03 2.07 -9.55
N ALA A 73 5.00 3.41 -9.55
CA ALA A 73 6.17 4.23 -9.29
C ALA A 73 6.62 4.19 -7.82
N ALA A 74 7.87 3.77 -7.60
CA ALA A 74 8.48 3.66 -6.28
C ALA A 74 9.87 4.32 -6.19
N GLY A 75 10.00 5.46 -6.88
CA GLY A 75 11.21 6.29 -6.91
C GLY A 75 12.37 5.67 -7.71
N PRO A 76 13.59 6.22 -7.59
CA PRO A 76 14.72 5.83 -8.45
C PRO A 76 15.15 4.37 -8.34
N TYR A 77 14.95 3.76 -7.17
CA TYR A 77 15.38 2.39 -6.89
C TYR A 77 14.22 1.40 -6.72
N GLY A 78 12.98 1.84 -6.84
CA GLY A 78 11.81 0.97 -6.68
C GLY A 78 11.51 0.53 -5.25
N ILE A 79 12.17 1.12 -4.24
CA ILE A 79 12.02 0.75 -2.81
C ILE A 79 11.59 1.93 -1.93
N ALA A 80 11.33 3.10 -2.51
CA ALA A 80 11.04 4.31 -1.72
C ALA A 80 9.79 4.14 -0.85
N ILE A 81 8.78 3.43 -1.36
CA ILE A 81 7.55 3.16 -0.62
C ILE A 81 7.78 2.12 0.47
N HIS A 82 8.53 1.04 0.21
CA HIS A 82 8.92 0.05 1.22
C HIS A 82 9.62 0.68 2.41
N MET A 83 10.57 1.58 2.16
CA MET A 83 11.30 2.29 3.21
C MET A 83 10.36 3.12 4.11
N ARG A 84 9.36 3.78 3.51
CA ARG A 84 8.34 4.53 4.26
C ARG A 84 7.44 3.59 5.06
N VAL A 85 7.00 2.48 4.45
CA VAL A 85 6.14 1.48 5.11
C VAL A 85 6.85 0.88 6.32
N VAL A 86 8.10 0.42 6.17
CA VAL A 86 8.89 -0.18 7.25
C VAL A 86 9.10 0.82 8.40
N LYS A 87 9.40 2.08 8.08
CA LYS A 87 9.60 3.13 9.06
C LYS A 87 8.33 3.39 9.89
N ASP A 88 7.19 3.53 9.24
CA ASP A 88 5.97 4.00 9.89
C ASP A 88 5.14 2.86 10.51
N ALA A 89 5.23 1.63 9.97
CA ALA A 89 4.49 0.46 10.46
C ALA A 89 4.79 0.12 11.92
N LEU A 90 6.05 0.27 12.35
CA LEU A 90 6.48 -0.03 13.72
C LEU A 90 5.69 0.73 14.78
N ARG A 91 5.18 1.92 14.44
CA ARG A 91 4.37 2.74 15.34
C ARG A 91 3.02 2.10 15.67
N TYR A 92 2.47 1.34 14.73
CA TYR A 92 1.12 0.81 14.84
C TYR A 92 1.09 -0.66 15.24
N LEU A 93 2.16 -1.41 14.97
CA LEU A 93 2.27 -2.82 15.36
C LEU A 93 2.38 -2.98 16.87
N ARG A 94 1.57 -3.89 17.42
CA ARG A 94 1.74 -4.34 18.81
C ARG A 94 3.06 -5.10 18.97
N PRO A 95 3.57 -5.27 20.21
CA PRO A 95 4.67 -6.20 20.46
C PRO A 95 4.36 -7.61 19.94
N GLY A 96 5.24 -8.15 19.09
CA GLY A 96 5.05 -9.44 18.43
C GLY A 96 4.11 -9.42 17.21
N GLY A 97 3.65 -8.24 16.77
CA GLY A 97 2.95 -8.07 15.50
C GLY A 97 3.88 -8.22 14.29
N ALA A 98 3.30 -8.37 13.10
CA ALA A 98 4.05 -8.60 11.87
C ALA A 98 3.76 -7.56 10.79
N LEU A 99 4.79 -7.24 10.00
CA LEU A 99 4.68 -6.53 8.73
C LEU A 99 5.02 -7.50 7.60
N LEU A 100 4.12 -7.65 6.64
CA LEU A 100 4.34 -8.42 5.42
C LEU A 100 4.12 -7.52 4.21
N PHE A 101 5.04 -7.53 3.25
CA PHE A 101 4.84 -6.80 2.01
C PHE A 101 5.39 -7.53 0.80
N GLU A 102 4.80 -7.24 -0.36
CA GLU A 102 5.29 -7.73 -1.64
C GLU A 102 6.57 -6.97 -2.05
N VAL A 103 7.51 -7.72 -2.62
CA VAL A 103 8.75 -7.19 -3.22
C VAL A 103 8.83 -7.67 -4.67
N GLY A 104 9.39 -6.83 -5.55
CA GLY A 104 9.65 -7.22 -6.92
C GLY A 104 10.83 -8.17 -7.04
N LEU A 105 10.87 -8.93 -8.13
CA LEU A 105 11.98 -9.83 -8.44
C LEU A 105 13.32 -9.06 -8.51
N GLY A 106 14.32 -9.51 -7.75
CA GLY A 106 15.63 -8.87 -7.66
C GLY A 106 15.69 -7.67 -6.70
N GLN A 107 14.72 -7.57 -5.78
CA GLN A 107 14.70 -6.61 -4.67
C GLN A 107 14.80 -7.31 -3.30
N ASP A 108 15.31 -8.54 -3.29
CA ASP A 108 15.68 -9.33 -2.11
C ASP A 108 17.03 -8.93 -1.50
#